data_AF-A0A176RXY9-F1
#
_entry.id   AF-A0A176RXY9-F1
#
_cell.length_a   1.000
_cell.length_b   1.000
_cell.length_c   1.000
_cell.angle_alpha   90.00
_cell.angle_beta   90.00
_cell.angle_gamma   90.00
#
_symmetry.space_group_name_H-M   'P 1'
#
loop_
_entity.id
_entity.type
_entity.pdbx_description
1 polymer ?
#
loop_
_entity_poly.entity_id
_entity_poly.type
_entity_poly.pdbx_seq_one_letter_code
_entity_poly.pdbx_strand_id
1 'polypeptide(L)'
;MLTQVDYAPVAGINGVAWDAVELPSQFMENWAWEREALDLFAVHYETGAPLPDDLFKKMRAAKNFQAGLFMLRQLEFALFDFRLHSEGTPDIQTLLDDVPDGDTSQLIEWPLRRQMV
;
A
#
# COMPACT_ATOMS: atom_id res chain seq x y z
N MET A 1 -2.45 -19.10 -16.15
CA MET A 1 -3.41 -17.99 -15.99
C MET A 1 -4.75 -18.56 -15.57
N LEU A 2 -5.43 -17.97 -14.57
CA LEU A 2 -6.65 -18.53 -13.97
C LEU A 2 -7.96 -17.99 -14.56
N THR A 3 -7.93 -16.87 -15.29
CA THR A 3 -9.11 -16.31 -15.97
C THR A 3 -9.46 -17.12 -17.22
N GLN A 4 -10.72 -17.53 -17.37
CA GLN A 4 -11.21 -18.38 -18.47
C GLN A 4 -12.22 -17.64 -19.36
N VAL A 5 -11.91 -16.40 -19.75
CA VAL A 5 -12.80 -15.57 -20.57
C VAL A 5 -12.30 -15.56 -22.01
N ASP A 6 -13.17 -15.89 -22.96
CA ASP A 6 -12.82 -15.99 -24.40
C ASP A 6 -12.71 -14.63 -25.10
N TYR A 7 -13.14 -13.56 -24.44
CA TYR A 7 -13.11 -12.19 -24.96
C TYR A 7 -11.90 -11.42 -24.43
N ALA A 8 -10.90 -11.20 -25.28
CA ALA A 8 -9.64 -10.54 -24.91
C ALA A 8 -9.79 -9.20 -24.14
N PRO A 9 -10.75 -8.30 -24.47
CA PRO A 9 -10.91 -7.02 -23.75
C PRO A 9 -11.32 -7.14 -22.27
N VAL A 10 -11.80 -8.30 -21.84
CA VAL A 10 -12.26 -8.56 -20.46
C VAL A 10 -11.60 -9.82 -19.87
N ALA A 11 -10.52 -10.30 -20.50
CA ALA A 11 -9.72 -11.41 -20.01
C ALA A 11 -8.56 -10.92 -19.13
N GLY A 12 -8.08 -11.77 -18.23
CA GLY A 12 -7.03 -11.39 -17.27
C GLY A 12 -7.54 -10.36 -16.27
N ILE A 13 -6.77 -9.29 -16.08
CA ILE A 13 -7.17 -8.16 -15.22
C ILE A 13 -7.94 -7.08 -15.98
N ASN A 14 -8.11 -7.23 -17.31
CA ASN A 14 -8.80 -6.22 -18.11
C ASN A 14 -10.27 -6.13 -17.72
N GLY A 15 -10.76 -4.90 -17.56
CA GLY A 15 -12.15 -4.64 -17.18
C GLY A 15 -12.45 -4.85 -15.69
N VAL A 16 -11.48 -5.24 -14.86
CA VAL A 16 -11.60 -5.15 -13.40
C VAL A 16 -11.51 -3.69 -12.99
N ALA A 17 -12.35 -3.27 -12.05
CA ALA A 17 -12.30 -1.92 -11.50
C ALA A 17 -10.90 -1.65 -10.91
N TRP A 18 -10.34 -0.46 -11.18
CA TRP A 18 -8.95 -0.15 -10.87
C TRP A 18 -8.66 -0.13 -9.35
N ASP A 19 -9.69 0.10 -8.53
CA ASP A 19 -9.65 0.02 -7.06
C ASP A 19 -9.65 -1.42 -6.53
N ALA A 20 -10.03 -2.41 -7.34
CA ALA A 20 -10.11 -3.82 -6.98
C ALA A 20 -9.04 -4.70 -7.64
N VAL A 21 -8.33 -4.17 -8.67
CA VAL A 21 -7.41 -4.95 -9.50
C VAL A 21 -6.24 -5.54 -8.69
N GLU A 22 -5.80 -4.87 -7.64
CA GLU A 22 -4.69 -5.29 -6.75
C GLU A 22 -5.14 -6.19 -5.59
N LEU A 23 -6.44 -6.43 -5.40
CA LEU A 23 -6.91 -7.27 -4.30
C LEU A 23 -6.30 -8.69 -4.32
N PRO A 24 -6.18 -9.37 -5.49
CA PRO A 24 -5.56 -10.69 -5.53
C PRO A 24 -4.09 -10.69 -5.13
N SER A 25 -3.29 -9.74 -5.61
CA SER A 25 -1.85 -9.63 -5.29
C SER A 25 -1.67 -9.32 -3.81
N GLN A 26 -2.34 -8.29 -3.27
CA GLN A 26 -2.25 -7.92 -1.85
C GLN A 26 -2.73 -9.04 -0.92
N PHE A 27 -3.74 -9.81 -1.33
CA PHE A 27 -4.16 -10.99 -0.58
C PHE A 27 -3.04 -12.04 -0.53
N MET A 28 -2.42 -12.33 -1.67
CA MET A 28 -1.32 -13.30 -1.79
C MET A 28 -0.05 -12.88 -1.05
N GLU A 29 0.20 -11.58 -0.84
CA GLU A 29 1.32 -11.09 -0.02
C GLU A 29 1.32 -11.66 1.41
N ASN A 30 0.16 -12.05 1.95
CA ASN A 30 0.09 -12.67 3.28
C ASN A 30 0.88 -13.97 3.37
N TRP A 31 0.99 -14.76 2.28
CA TRP A 31 1.76 -16.00 2.26
C TRP A 31 3.26 -15.77 2.51
N ALA A 32 3.80 -14.61 2.14
CA ALA A 32 5.20 -14.28 2.39
C ALA A 32 5.51 -14.11 3.89
N TRP A 33 4.49 -14.08 4.75
CA TRP A 33 4.64 -13.97 6.20
C TRP A 33 4.34 -15.26 6.96
N GLU A 34 3.98 -16.34 6.25
CA GLU A 34 3.62 -17.62 6.87
C GLU A 34 4.77 -18.62 6.82
N ARG A 35 4.97 -19.36 7.91
CA ARG A 35 6.14 -20.23 8.08
C ARG A 35 6.15 -21.35 7.05
N GLU A 36 5.01 -21.99 6.87
CA GLU A 36 4.80 -23.12 5.99
C GLU A 36 5.08 -22.75 4.52
N ALA A 37 4.83 -21.49 4.15
CA ALA A 37 5.14 -20.99 2.81
C ALA A 37 6.63 -20.68 2.64
N LEU A 38 7.24 -20.01 3.62
CA LEU A 38 8.67 -19.68 3.60
C LEU A 38 9.54 -20.93 3.56
N ASP A 39 9.18 -21.98 4.28
CA ASP A 39 9.93 -23.24 4.28
C ASP A 39 9.99 -23.92 2.90
N LEU A 40 9.12 -23.53 1.95
CA LEU A 40 9.16 -24.04 0.58
C LEU A 40 10.29 -23.44 -0.25
N PHE A 41 10.78 -22.24 0.07
CA PHE A 41 11.71 -21.50 -0.79
C PHE A 41 12.81 -20.70 -0.09
N ALA A 42 12.64 -20.34 1.19
CA ALA A 42 13.56 -19.49 1.93
C ALA A 42 14.75 -20.29 2.49
N VAL A 43 15.84 -20.33 1.73
CA VAL A 43 17.10 -20.98 2.11
C VAL A 43 18.30 -20.05 1.93
N HIS A 44 19.35 -20.26 2.71
CA HIS A 44 20.61 -19.54 2.56
C HIS A 44 21.30 -19.91 1.24
N TYR A 45 21.72 -18.91 0.45
CA TYR A 45 22.19 -19.13 -0.92
C TYR A 45 23.44 -20.02 -1.05
N GLU A 46 24.33 -20.02 -0.04
CA GLU A 46 25.55 -20.85 -0.08
C GLU A 46 25.37 -22.22 0.59
N THR A 47 24.61 -22.27 1.68
CA THR A 47 24.60 -23.43 2.59
C THR A 47 23.32 -24.25 2.44
N GLY A 48 22.29 -23.71 1.81
CA GLY A 48 20.97 -24.32 1.70
C GLY A 48 20.23 -24.42 3.04
N ALA A 49 20.75 -23.83 4.11
CA ALA A 49 20.11 -23.88 5.43
C ALA A 49 18.76 -23.14 5.39
N PRO A 50 17.69 -23.69 6.00
CA PRO A 50 16.39 -23.03 6.04
C PRO A 50 16.43 -21.77 6.92
N LEU A 51 15.42 -20.91 6.76
CA LEU A 51 15.23 -19.73 7.62
C LEU A 51 15.20 -20.12 9.11
N PRO A 52 16.13 -19.63 9.95
CA PRO A 52 16.13 -19.93 11.37
C PRO A 52 14.91 -19.39 12.12
N ASP A 53 14.43 -20.15 13.11
CA ASP A 53 13.25 -19.80 13.92
C ASP A 53 13.36 -18.45 14.62
N ASP A 54 14.56 -18.10 15.10
CA ASP A 54 14.78 -16.83 15.82
C ASP A 54 14.65 -15.64 14.86
N LEU A 55 15.14 -15.78 13.63
CA LEU A 55 15.04 -14.76 12.60
C LEU A 55 13.60 -14.63 12.08
N PHE A 56 12.89 -15.74 11.87
CA PHE A 56 11.47 -15.72 11.53
C PHE A 56 10.64 -14.96 12.59
N LYS A 57 10.88 -15.22 13.89
CA LYS A 57 10.20 -14.50 14.98
C LYS A 57 10.48 -12.99 14.95
N LYS A 58 11.74 -12.59 14.72
CA LYS A 58 12.12 -11.17 14.58
C LYS A 58 11.41 -10.53 13.38
N MET A 59 11.38 -11.21 12.24
CA MET A 59 10.69 -10.76 11.03
C MET A 59 9.18 -10.54 11.29
N ARG A 60 8.51 -11.51 11.93
CA ARG A 60 7.08 -11.39 12.30
C ARG A 60 6.83 -10.24 13.26
N ALA A 61 7.69 -10.05 14.26
CA ALA A 61 7.55 -8.93 15.21
C ALA A 61 7.71 -7.56 14.53
N ALA A 62 8.53 -7.48 13.48
CA ALA A 62 8.77 -6.26 12.72
C ALA A 62 7.70 -5.96 11.65
N LYS A 63 6.76 -6.88 11.36
CA LYS A 63 5.78 -6.78 10.25
C LYS A 63 5.08 -5.42 10.18
N ASN A 64 4.71 -4.86 11.32
CA ASN A 64 3.93 -3.62 11.41
C ASN A 64 4.75 -2.40 11.82
N PHE A 65 6.08 -2.50 11.80
CA PHE A 65 6.95 -1.37 12.11
C PHE A 65 6.64 -0.22 11.14
N GLN A 66 6.30 0.96 11.68
CA GLN A 66 5.91 2.16 10.92
C GLN A 66 4.69 2.03 10.00
N ALA A 67 3.85 1.01 10.15
CA ALA A 67 2.64 0.84 9.30
C ALA A 67 1.72 2.08 9.31
N GLY A 68 1.61 2.77 10.45
CA GLY A 68 0.88 4.03 10.55
C GLY A 68 1.46 5.15 9.68
N LEU A 69 2.78 5.39 9.74
CA LEU A 69 3.44 6.40 8.92
C LEU A 69 3.33 6.09 7.43
N PHE A 70 3.45 4.81 7.06
CA PHE A 70 3.24 4.37 5.68
C PHE A 70 1.82 4.68 5.19
N MET A 71 0.80 4.40 6.02
CA MET A 71 -0.59 4.68 5.69
C MET A 71 -0.86 6.18 5.57
N LEU A 72 -0.31 7.01 6.46
CA LEU A 72 -0.43 8.46 6.37
C LEU A 72 0.08 8.98 5.04
N ARG A 73 1.23 8.49 4.59
CA ARG A 73 1.79 8.87 3.29
C ARG A 73 0.88 8.49 2.12
N GLN A 74 0.20 7.35 2.18
CA GLN A 74 -0.79 6.97 1.17
C GLN A 74 -2.01 7.90 1.19
N LEU A 75 -2.48 8.30 2.37
CA LEU A 75 -3.58 9.26 2.51
C LEU A 75 -3.20 10.64 1.96
N GLU A 76 -1.97 11.10 2.14
CA GLU A 76 -1.48 12.34 1.54
C GLU A 76 -1.56 12.29 0.01
N PHE A 77 -1.08 11.21 -0.60
CA PHE A 77 -1.16 11.03 -2.05
C PHE A 77 -2.61 10.99 -2.54
N ALA A 78 -3.49 10.28 -1.84
CA ALA A 78 -4.91 10.20 -2.18
C ALA A 78 -5.60 11.57 -2.08
N LEU A 79 -5.31 12.35 -1.04
CA LEU A 79 -5.88 13.69 -0.86
C LEU A 79 -5.37 14.67 -1.90
N PHE A 80 -4.07 14.63 -2.21
CA PHE A 80 -3.49 15.41 -3.30
C PHE A 80 -4.17 15.08 -4.63
N ASP A 81 -4.29 13.79 -4.97
CA ASP A 81 -4.92 13.32 -6.21
C ASP A 81 -6.38 13.78 -6.31
N PHE A 82 -7.17 13.61 -5.25
CA PHE A 82 -8.57 14.05 -5.25
C PHE A 82 -8.71 15.56 -5.43
N ARG A 83 -7.89 16.36 -4.74
CA ARG A 83 -7.96 17.83 -4.86
C ARG A 83 -7.53 18.29 -6.25
N LEU A 84 -6.46 17.72 -6.78
CA LEU A 84 -5.96 18.04 -8.13
C LEU A 84 -7.03 17.83 -9.20
N HIS A 85 -7.81 16.75 -9.10
CA HIS A 85 -8.81 16.38 -10.09
C HIS A 85 -10.24 16.89 -9.80
N SER A 86 -10.50 17.48 -8.63
CA SER A 86 -11.82 18.02 -8.25
C SER A 86 -11.89 19.54 -8.12
N GLU A 87 -10.78 20.22 -7.80
CA GLU A 87 -10.77 21.66 -7.48
C GLU A 87 -10.46 22.58 -8.71
N GLY A 88 -10.37 22.03 -9.93
CA GLY A 88 -10.16 22.81 -11.18
C GLY A 88 -8.72 22.74 -11.70
N THR A 89 -8.16 23.86 -12.18
CA THR A 89 -6.72 24.02 -12.49
C THR A 89 -6.01 24.74 -11.33
N PRO A 90 -5.72 24.05 -10.21
CA PRO A 90 -4.93 24.62 -9.13
C PRO A 90 -3.47 24.79 -9.58
N ASP A 91 -2.79 25.76 -8.99
CA ASP A 91 -1.32 25.77 -9.02
C ASP A 91 -0.81 24.54 -8.25
N ILE A 92 -0.04 23.69 -8.93
CA ILE A 92 0.37 22.38 -8.39
C ILE A 92 1.24 22.56 -7.14
N GLN A 93 2.14 23.55 -7.12
CA GLN A 93 3.03 23.76 -5.98
C GLN A 93 2.23 24.20 -4.75
N THR A 94 1.31 25.15 -4.92
CA THR A 94 0.39 25.58 -3.84
C THR A 94 -0.43 24.40 -3.31
N LEU A 95 -0.95 23.54 -4.19
CA LEU A 95 -1.70 22.35 -3.76
C LEU A 95 -0.83 21.36 -2.97
N LEU A 96 0.41 21.14 -3.39
CA LEU A 96 1.36 20.29 -2.67
C LEU A 96 1.69 20.85 -1.28
N ASP A 97 1.92 22.15 -1.19
CA ASP A 97 2.25 22.83 0.08
C ASP A 97 1.05 22.83 1.05
N ASP A 98 -0.18 22.81 0.53
CA ASP A 98 -1.42 22.75 1.32
C ASP A 98 -1.79 21.35 1.82
N VAL A 99 -1.25 20.29 1.23
CA VAL A 99 -1.48 18.91 1.69
C VAL A 99 -0.53 18.65 2.86
N PRO A 100 -1.03 18.32 4.07
CA PRO A 100 -0.20 18.10 5.24
C PRO A 100 0.88 17.07 4.98
N ASP A 101 2.07 17.40 5.41
CA ASP A 101 3.33 16.75 5.08
C ASP A 101 3.67 15.59 6.03
N GLY A 102 2.68 14.77 6.39
CA GLY A 102 2.86 13.58 7.22
C GLY A 102 3.12 13.85 8.70
N ASP A 103 3.11 15.12 9.10
CA ASP A 103 3.00 15.52 10.50
C ASP A 103 1.60 15.19 11.02
N THR A 104 1.53 14.16 11.88
CA THR A 104 0.29 13.70 12.51
C THR A 104 -0.43 14.79 13.30
N SER A 105 0.28 15.79 13.80
CA SER A 105 -0.33 16.93 14.50
C SER A 105 -1.13 17.83 13.55
N GLN A 106 -0.68 17.97 12.31
CA GLN A 106 -1.36 18.76 11.30
C GLN A 106 -2.61 18.07 10.76
N LEU A 107 -2.58 16.73 10.60
CA LEU A 107 -3.73 15.97 10.12
C LEU A 107 -4.90 15.94 11.12
N ILE A 108 -4.62 15.94 12.43
CA ILE A 108 -5.66 15.98 13.48
C ILE A 108 -6.33 17.36 13.52
N GLU A 109 -5.58 18.45 13.28
CA GLU A 109 -6.11 19.81 13.30
C GLU A 109 -6.62 20.34 11.96
N TRP A 110 -6.31 19.65 10.85
CA TRP A 110 -6.68 20.09 9.50
C TRP A 110 -8.19 20.39 9.34
N PRO A 111 -9.14 19.56 9.83
CA PRO A 111 -10.56 19.87 9.71
C PRO A 111 -10.95 21.18 10.41
N LEU A 112 -10.24 21.57 11.48
CA LEU A 112 -10.56 22.74 12.30
C LEU A 112 -10.07 24.04 11.65
N ARG A 113 -8.98 24.01 10.86
CA ARG A 113 -8.45 25.20 10.16
C ARG A 113 -9.32 25.64 8.99
N ARG A 114 -10.06 24.72 8.34
CA ARG A 114 -10.97 25.04 7.22
C ARG A 114 -12.35 25.56 7.64
N GLN A 115 -12.74 25.43 8.90
CA GLN A 115 -14.05 25.92 9.39
C GLN A 115 -14.04 27.40 9.83
N MET A 116 -12.90 28.10 9.75
CA MET A 116 -12.75 29.49 10.17
C MET A 116 -12.65 30.50 9.01
N VAL A 117 -13.06 30.12 7.79
CA VAL A 117 -13.22 31.04 6.65
C VAL A 117 -14.56 30.80 5.96
#